data_AF-A0A7E4VM06-F1
#
_entry.id   AF-A0A7E4VM06-F1
#
_cell.length_a   1.000
_cell.length_b   1.000
_cell.length_c   1.000
_cell.angle_alpha   90.00
_cell.angle_beta   90.00
_cell.angle_gamma   90.00
#
_symmetry.space_group_name_H-M   'P 1'
#
loop_
_entity.id
_entity.type
_entity.pdbx_description
1 polymer ?
#
loop_
_entity_poly.entity_id
_entity_poly.type
_entity_poly.pdbx_seq_one_letter_code
_entity_poly.pdbx_strand_id
1 'polypeptide(L)'
;MMLNWMYDNMSTSSWLIVSSSIYDFVIDFKQESVLAAVIKIGLKSLVEHLRVNVYSRNGLQQMQVDCLFLRGKLWAHVSDEHVLNTLIDDIVSSVVIQCQQPVLLDPKVANEVCELSDKQME
;
A
#
# COMPACT_ATOMS: atom_id res chain seq x y z
N MET A 1 -2.47 -4.55 -22.87
CA MET A 1 -2.90 -5.87 -22.31
C MET A 1 -3.27 -5.76 -20.83
N MET A 2 -2.41 -5.20 -19.97
CA MET A 2 -2.71 -4.98 -18.54
C MET A 2 -3.92 -4.06 -18.31
N LEU A 3 -4.05 -2.98 -19.08
CA LEU A 3 -5.20 -2.06 -19.01
C LEU A 3 -6.55 -2.71 -19.36
N ASN A 4 -6.59 -3.63 -20.33
CA ASN A 4 -7.83 -4.34 -20.68
C ASN A 4 -8.21 -5.36 -19.60
N TRP A 5 -7.22 -6.04 -19.02
CA TRP A 5 -7.49 -6.96 -17.91
C TRP A 5 -7.95 -6.23 -16.64
N MET A 6 -7.41 -5.03 -16.39
CA MET A 6 -7.90 -4.12 -15.35
C MET A 6 -9.32 -3.63 -15.65
N TYR A 7 -9.62 -3.32 -16.93
CA TYR A 7 -10.96 -2.96 -17.44
C TYR A 7 -12.02 -3.98 -17.06
N ASP A 8 -11.73 -5.25 -17.33
CA ASP A 8 -12.72 -6.32 -17.23
C ASP A 8 -12.96 -6.83 -15.79
N ASN A 9 -12.09 -6.52 -14.82
CA ASN A 9 -12.18 -7.06 -13.44
C ASN A 9 -12.56 -6.05 -12.36
N MET A 10 -12.71 -4.76 -12.68
CA MET A 10 -12.86 -3.71 -11.66
C MET A 10 -14.31 -3.20 -11.59
N SER A 11 -14.85 -3.09 -10.37
CA SER A 11 -16.20 -2.56 -10.09
C SER A 11 -16.32 -1.09 -10.56
N THR A 12 -17.50 -0.67 -11.04
CA THR A 12 -17.79 0.72 -11.47
C THR A 12 -17.48 1.77 -10.41
N SER A 13 -17.59 1.43 -9.12
CA SER A 13 -17.19 2.30 -8.01
C SER A 13 -15.66 2.45 -7.90
N SER A 14 -14.93 1.37 -8.15
CA SER A 14 -13.46 1.37 -8.17
C SER A 14 -12.91 2.12 -9.39
N TRP A 15 -13.62 2.12 -10.52
CA TRP A 15 -13.29 2.96 -11.69
C TRP A 15 -13.30 4.45 -11.40
N LEU A 16 -14.27 4.94 -10.62
CA LEU A 16 -14.36 6.36 -10.27
C LEU A 16 -13.26 6.77 -9.29
N ILE A 17 -12.89 5.90 -8.35
CA ILE A 17 -11.78 6.16 -7.41
C ILE A 17 -10.44 6.19 -8.14
N VAL A 18 -10.22 5.23 -9.06
CA VAL A 18 -9.00 5.15 -9.86
C VAL A 18 -8.93 6.29 -10.87
N SER A 19 -10.01 6.61 -11.58
CA SER A 19 -10.02 7.72 -12.54
C SER A 19 -9.85 9.07 -11.84
N SER A 20 -10.57 9.34 -10.75
CA SER A 20 -10.44 10.57 -9.96
C SER A 20 -9.03 10.72 -9.37
N SER A 21 -8.39 9.60 -8.97
CA SER A 21 -7.00 9.58 -8.51
C SER A 21 -5.96 9.82 -9.61
N ILE A 22 -6.27 9.47 -10.86
CA ILE A 22 -5.39 9.69 -12.02
C ILE A 22 -5.52 11.13 -12.54
N TYR A 23 -6.70 11.75 -12.45
CA TYR A 23 -6.93 13.11 -12.94
C TYR A 23 -6.43 14.22 -11.98
N ASP A 24 -6.22 13.91 -10.70
CA ASP A 24 -5.75 14.90 -9.70
C ASP A 24 -4.22 15.10 -9.69
N PHE A 25 -3.50 14.47 -10.62
CA PHE A 25 -2.04 14.39 -10.58
C PHE A 25 -1.40 15.13 -11.77
N VAL A 26 -0.97 16.37 -11.53
CA VAL A 26 -0.09 17.11 -12.44
C VAL A 26 1.31 16.49 -12.34
N ILE A 27 1.64 15.58 -13.26
CA ILE A 27 2.96 14.96 -13.33
C ILE A 27 3.90 15.98 -13.97
N ASP A 28 4.78 16.57 -13.17
CA ASP A 28 5.98 17.20 -13.72
C ASP A 28 6.84 16.07 -14.32
N PHE A 29 7.36 16.21 -15.55
CA PHE A 29 8.17 15.15 -16.21
C PHE A 29 9.59 15.04 -15.60
N LYS A 30 9.68 14.92 -14.28
CA LYS A 30 10.88 14.67 -13.51
C LYS A 30 10.84 13.23 -12.99
N GLN A 31 12.01 12.59 -12.92
CA GLN A 31 12.15 11.20 -12.46
C GLN A 31 11.47 10.97 -11.10
N GLU A 32 11.63 11.90 -10.16
CA GLU A 32 11.04 11.84 -8.83
C GLU A 32 9.50 11.87 -8.86
N SER A 33 8.92 12.75 -9.68
CA SER A 33 7.47 12.87 -9.83
C SER A 33 6.85 11.62 -10.45
N VAL A 34 7.52 11.02 -11.44
CA VAL A 34 7.09 9.75 -12.04
C VAL A 34 7.18 8.61 -11.02
N LEU A 35 8.26 8.54 -10.26
CA LEU A 35 8.44 7.51 -9.23
C LEU A 35 7.38 7.62 -8.13
N ALA A 36 7.13 8.82 -7.62
CA ALA A 36 6.08 9.08 -6.63
C ALA A 36 4.69 8.71 -7.16
N ALA A 37 4.43 8.96 -8.46
CA ALA A 37 3.18 8.57 -9.12
C ALA A 37 2.98 7.05 -9.13
N VAL A 38 4.02 6.31 -9.54
CA VAL A 38 3.99 4.84 -9.61
C VAL A 38 3.80 4.25 -8.22
N ILE A 39 4.51 4.78 -7.22
CA ILE A 39 4.34 4.36 -5.81
C ILE A 39 2.90 4.60 -5.36
N LYS A 40 2.36 5.80 -5.57
CA LYS A 40 0.99 6.16 -5.18
C LYS A 40 -0.06 5.26 -5.83
N ILE A 41 0.09 4.97 -7.13
CA ILE A 41 -0.79 4.06 -7.86
C ILE A 41 -0.68 2.65 -7.27
N GLY A 42 0.54 2.14 -7.06
CA GLY A 42 0.76 0.81 -6.49
C GLY A 42 0.14 0.63 -5.11
N LEU A 43 0.33 1.61 -4.21
CA LEU A 43 -0.26 1.59 -2.88
C LEU A 43 -1.79 1.65 -2.92
N LYS A 44 -2.39 2.49 -3.77
CA LYS A 44 -3.85 2.53 -3.96
C LYS A 44 -4.39 1.21 -4.52
N SER A 45 -3.71 0.63 -5.50
CA SER A 45 -4.10 -0.68 -6.05
C SER A 45 -4.01 -1.78 -4.98
N LEU A 46 -3.02 -1.72 -4.09
CA LEU A 46 -2.91 -2.63 -2.96
C LEU A 46 -4.10 -2.48 -2.01
N VAL A 47 -4.49 -1.26 -1.61
CA VAL A 47 -5.70 -1.01 -0.79
C VAL A 47 -6.93 -1.68 -1.40
N GLU A 48 -7.18 -1.45 -2.70
CA GLU A 48 -8.35 -2.02 -3.37
C GLU A 48 -8.28 -3.56 -3.46
N HIS A 49 -7.09 -4.12 -3.69
CA HIS A 49 -6.91 -5.57 -3.68
C HIS A 49 -7.23 -6.16 -2.31
N LEU A 50 -6.75 -5.53 -1.23
CA LEU A 50 -6.98 -6.03 0.13
C LEU A 50 -8.46 -5.96 0.54
N ARG A 51 -9.24 -5.03 0.00
CA ARG A 51 -10.68 -4.89 0.32
C ARG A 51 -11.54 -6.07 -0.11
N VAL A 52 -11.11 -6.87 -1.09
CA VAL A 52 -11.90 -7.99 -1.64
C VAL A 52 -11.43 -9.37 -1.17
N ASN A 53 -10.36 -9.41 -0.37
CA ASN A 53 -9.76 -10.66 0.10
C ASN A 53 -9.96 -10.82 1.60
N VAL A 54 -10.13 -12.06 2.05
CA VAL A 54 -10.28 -12.39 3.48
C VAL A 54 -8.92 -12.81 4.04
N TYR A 55 -8.59 -12.29 5.23
CA TYR A 55 -7.29 -12.53 5.85
C TYR A 55 -7.40 -13.33 7.16
N SER A 56 -6.37 -14.14 7.41
CA SER A 56 -6.13 -14.75 8.72
C SER A 56 -5.40 -13.76 9.64
N ARG A 57 -5.33 -14.09 10.94
CA ARG A 57 -4.51 -13.34 11.90
C ARG A 57 -3.06 -13.19 11.44
N ASN A 58 -2.45 -14.29 10.98
CA ASN A 58 -1.05 -14.27 10.54
C ASN A 58 -0.88 -13.41 9.29
N GLY A 59 -1.86 -13.42 8.37
CA GLY A 59 -1.86 -12.54 7.20
C GLY A 59 -1.92 -11.06 7.58
N LEU A 60 -2.75 -10.70 8.56
CA LEU A 60 -2.79 -9.34 9.10
C LEU A 60 -1.44 -8.92 9.70
N GLN A 61 -0.84 -9.78 10.52
CA GLN A 61 0.43 -9.47 11.18
C GLN A 61 1.59 -9.35 10.19
N GLN A 62 1.63 -10.20 9.14
CA GLN A 62 2.60 -10.08 8.06
C GLN A 62 2.42 -8.76 7.30
N MET A 63 1.17 -8.39 6.96
CA MET A 63 0.91 -7.12 6.29
C MET A 63 1.38 -5.91 7.13
N GLN A 64 1.27 -5.96 8.46
CA GLN A 64 1.80 -4.89 9.32
C GLN A 64 3.32 -4.75 9.21
N VAL A 65 4.05 -5.86 9.12
CA VAL A 65 5.51 -5.86 8.92
C VAL A 65 5.85 -5.32 7.53
N ASP A 66 5.15 -5.79 6.48
CA ASP A 66 5.35 -5.32 5.11
C ASP A 66 5.11 -3.81 5.00
N CYS A 67 4.04 -3.31 5.62
CA CYS A 67 3.71 -1.89 5.67
C CYS A 67 4.78 -1.05 6.35
N LEU A 68 5.31 -1.54 7.47
CA LEU A 68 6.39 -0.88 8.21
C LEU A 68 7.66 -0.78 7.34
N PHE A 69 8.02 -1.88 6.68
CA PHE A 69 9.16 -1.93 5.77
C PHE A 69 8.97 -1.01 4.56
N LEU A 70 7.80 -1.08 3.90
CA LEU A 70 7.47 -0.22 2.76
C LEU A 70 7.52 1.26 3.14
N ARG A 71 7.01 1.64 4.31
CA ARG A 71 7.11 3.02 4.79
C ARG A 71 8.56 3.50 4.87
N GLY A 72 9.46 2.70 5.44
CA GLY A 72 10.89 3.03 5.51
C GLY A 72 11.55 3.17 4.14
N LYS A 73 11.27 2.25 3.20
CA LYS A 73 11.89 2.28 1.86
C LYS A 73 11.33 3.36 0.94
N LEU A 74 10.02 3.63 1.04
CA LEU A 74 9.34 4.57 0.15
C LEU A 74 9.45 6.02 0.62
N TRP A 75 9.78 6.25 1.89
CA TRP A 75 9.96 7.58 2.46
C TRP A 75 10.83 8.50 1.61
N ALA A 76 12.00 8.02 1.17
CA ALA A 76 12.95 8.82 0.39
C ALA A 76 12.45 9.17 -1.03
N HIS A 77 11.37 8.54 -1.48
CA HIS A 77 10.87 8.62 -2.85
C HIS A 77 9.54 9.36 -2.98
N VAL A 78 8.94 9.78 -1.86
CA VAL A 78 7.66 10.50 -1.83
C VAL A 78 7.88 11.87 -1.19
N SER A 79 7.57 12.93 -1.93
CA SER A 79 7.77 14.32 -1.45
C SER A 79 6.81 14.72 -0.32
N ASP A 80 5.63 14.10 -0.29
CA ASP A 80 4.62 14.31 0.76
C ASP A 80 4.47 13.03 1.60
N GLU A 81 5.15 13.03 2.74
CA GLU A 81 5.09 11.97 3.73
C GLU A 81 3.65 11.66 4.16
N HIS A 82 2.81 12.69 4.30
CA HIS A 82 1.44 12.51 4.81
C HIS A 82 0.63 11.60 3.88
N VAL A 83 0.83 11.74 2.57
CA VAL A 83 0.20 10.87 1.57
C VAL A 83 0.67 9.42 1.71
N LEU A 84 1.98 9.20 1.91
CA LEU A 84 2.52 7.86 2.12
C LEU A 84 1.94 7.22 3.39
N ASN A 85 1.98 7.93 4.52
CA ASN A 85 1.46 7.44 5.79
C ASN A 85 -0.04 7.13 5.72
N THR A 86 -0.83 8.01 5.10
CA THR A 86 -2.28 7.79 4.93
C THR A 86 -2.58 6.54 4.11
N LEU A 87 -1.87 6.32 3.00
CA LEU A 87 -2.06 5.14 2.17
C LEU A 87 -1.64 3.85 2.89
N ILE A 88 -0.57 3.89 3.68
CA ILE A 88 -0.14 2.75 4.50
C ILE A 88 -1.16 2.45 5.60
N ASP A 89 -1.72 3.48 6.24
CA ASP A 89 -2.77 3.31 7.26
C ASP A 89 -4.06 2.75 6.65
N ASP A 90 -4.41 3.17 5.42
CA ASP A 90 -5.54 2.63 4.66
C ASP A 90 -5.34 1.15 4.29
N ILE A 91 -4.10 0.75 3.96
CA ILE A 91 -3.73 -0.66 3.72
C ILE A 91 -3.96 -1.49 4.98
N VAL A 92 -3.38 -1.09 6.11
CA VAL A 92 -3.53 -1.81 7.38
C VAL A 92 -4.99 -1.88 7.80
N SER A 93 -5.71 -0.75 7.72
CA SER A 93 -7.13 -0.67 8.05
C SER A 93 -7.98 -1.61 7.18
N SER A 94 -7.68 -1.68 5.88
CA SER A 94 -8.39 -2.58 4.96
C SER A 94 -8.18 -4.05 5.33
N VAL A 95 -6.96 -4.46 5.70
CA VAL A 95 -6.70 -5.84 6.13
C VAL A 95 -7.34 -6.15 7.49
N VAL A 96 -7.35 -5.21 8.43
CA VAL A 96 -7.99 -5.38 9.74
C VAL A 96 -9.49 -5.66 9.58
N ILE A 97 -10.18 -4.88 8.74
CA ILE A 97 -11.62 -5.04 8.49
C ILE A 97 -11.92 -6.41 7.88
N GLN A 98 -11.06 -6.90 6.99
CA GLN A 98 -11.25 -8.18 6.31
C GLN A 98 -10.70 -9.39 7.08
N CYS A 99 -10.10 -9.17 8.24
CA CYS A 99 -9.50 -10.25 9.04
C CYS A 99 -10.58 -10.94 9.89
N GLN A 100 -10.64 -12.28 9.83
CA GLN A 100 -11.60 -13.05 10.62
C GLN A 100 -11.36 -12.98 12.13
N GLN A 101 -10.10 -12.80 12.55
CA GLN A 101 -9.71 -12.67 13.95
C GLN A 101 -8.60 -11.61 14.06
N PRO A 102 -8.97 -10.33 14.07
CA PRO A 102 -7.99 -9.24 14.05
C PRO A 102 -7.25 -9.19 15.39
N VAL A 103 -5.97 -9.56 15.36
CA VAL A 103 -5.03 -9.37 16.46
C VAL A 103 -3.78 -8.72 15.91
N LEU A 104 -3.60 -7.45 16.23
CA LEU A 104 -2.45 -6.67 15.79
C LEU A 104 -1.17 -7.25 16.37
N LEU A 105 -0.11 -7.22 15.56
CA LEU A 105 1.25 -7.48 15.98
C LEU A 105 1.71 -6.35 16.92
N ASP A 106 2.43 -6.70 17.98
CA ASP A 106 3.07 -5.71 18.84
C ASP A 106 4.05 -4.88 18.00
N PRO A 107 3.96 -3.53 18.03
CA PRO A 107 4.86 -2.66 17.30
C PRO A 107 6.35 -2.93 17.55
N LYS A 108 6.73 -3.36 18.76
CA LYS A 108 8.12 -3.70 19.08
C LYS A 108 8.60 -4.92 18.27
N VAL A 109 7.78 -5.96 18.20
CA VAL A 109 8.07 -7.17 17.44
C VAL A 109 8.13 -6.85 15.94
N ALA A 110 7.22 -6.00 15.45
CA ALA A 110 7.24 -5.55 14.06
C ALA A 110 8.55 -4.82 13.70
N ASN A 111 9.01 -3.92 14.58
CA ASN A 111 10.27 -3.19 14.40
C ASN A 111 11.48 -4.14 14.42
N GLU A 112 11.56 -5.07 15.36
CA GLU A 112 12.65 -6.05 15.43
C GLU A 112 12.74 -6.89 14.14
N VAL A 113 11.60 -7.37 13.62
CA VAL A 113 11.56 -8.15 12.36
C VAL A 113 11.97 -7.30 11.16
N CYS A 114 11.55 -6.03 11.12
CA CYS A 114 11.92 -5.10 10.06
C CYS A 114 13.44 -4.81 10.06
N GLU A 115 14.03 -4.55 11.23
CA GLU A 115 15.46 -4.31 11.39
C GLU A 115 16.32 -5.52 11.01
N LEU A 116 15.85 -6.73 11.31
CA LEU A 116 16.53 -7.96 10.90
C LEU A 116 16.51 -8.12 9.38
N SER A 117 15.40 -7.77 8.73
CA SER A 117 15.26 -7.83 7.27
C SER A 117 16.20 -6.86 6.57
N ASP A 118 16.43 -5.67 7.14
CA ASP A 118 17.38 -4.70 6.58
C ASP A 118 18.83 -5.19 6.64
N LYS A 119 19.23 -5.85 7.72
CA LYS A 119 20.60 -6.40 7.90
C LYS A 119 20.94 -7.59 7.00
N GLN A 120 19.95 -8.22 6.37
CA GLN A 120 20.15 -9.36 5.46
C GLN A 120 20.35 -8.93 4.00
N MET A 121 20.12 -7.65 3.67
CA MET A 121 20.25 -7.10 2.31
C MET A 121 21.52 -6.28 2.08
N GLU A 122 22.33 -6.03 3.12
CA GLU A 122 23.69 -5.48 3.02
C GLU A 122 24.73 -6.61 2.85
#